data_AF-A0A963NUH6-F1
#
_entry.id   AF-A0A963NUH6-F1
#
_cell.length_a   1.000
_cell.length_b   1.000
_cell.length_c   1.000
_cell.angle_alpha   90.00
_cell.angle_beta   90.00
_cell.angle_gamma   90.00
#
_symmetry.space_group_name_H-M   'P 1'
#
loop_
_entity.id
_entity.type
_entity.pdbx_description
1 polymer ?
#
loop_
_entity_poly.entity_id
_entity_poly.type
_entity_poly.pdbx_seq_one_letter_code
_entity_poly.pdbx_strand_id
1 'polypeptide(L)' 'MHHHTIFDTPVVNSLLRGLSIAILKGTGWKIEGTLPPHAAKSVLIAAPHTSNWDLPYTLMLAFALRLRV' A
#
# COMPACT_ATOMS: atom_id res chain seq x y z
N MET A 1 -18.59 -1.61 -17.28
CA MET A 1 -17.89 -2.81 -16.76
C MET A 1 -17.30 -2.46 -15.40
N HIS A 2 -17.92 -2.89 -14.31
CA HIS A 2 -17.41 -2.63 -12.95
C HIS A 2 -16.21 -3.57 -12.68
N HIS A 3 -15.00 -3.04 -12.77
CA HIS A 3 -13.81 -3.76 -12.32
C HIS A 3 -13.67 -3.51 -10.81
N HIS A 4 -13.90 -4.56 -10.02
CA HIS A 4 -13.60 -4.53 -8.59
C HIS A 4 -12.15 -4.94 -8.39
N THR A 5 -11.36 -4.04 -7.80
CA THR A 5 -10.00 -4.35 -7.40
C THR A 5 -9.96 -4.80 -5.94
N ILE A 6 -8.83 -5.37 -5.52
CA ILE A 6 -8.55 -5.67 -4.11
C ILE A 6 -8.50 -4.40 -3.23
N PHE A 7 -8.37 -3.22 -3.85
CA PHE A 7 -8.37 -1.92 -3.16
C PHE A 7 -9.79 -1.36 -2.95
N ASP A 8 -10.75 -1.75 -3.78
CA ASP A 8 -12.14 -1.26 -3.69
C ASP A 8 -13.05 -2.17 -2.87
N THR A 9 -12.64 -3.43 -2.66
CA THR A 9 -13.46 -4.41 -1.95
C THR A 9 -13.40 -4.15 -0.43
N PRO A 10 -14.49 -3.72 0.23
CA PRO A 10 -14.42 -3.12 1.57
C PRO A 10 -13.80 -4.02 2.64
N VAL A 11 -14.17 -5.31 2.62
CA VAL A 11 -13.69 -6.31 3.57
C VAL A 11 -12.22 -6.66 3.29
N VAL A 12 -11.90 -6.96 2.04
CA VAL A 12 -10.54 -7.36 1.62
C VAL A 12 -9.55 -6.24 1.85
N ASN A 13 -9.88 -5.00 1.44
CA ASN A 13 -9.04 -3.83 1.66
C ASN A 13 -8.79 -3.58 3.16
N SER A 14 -9.83 -3.64 3.99
CA SER A 14 -9.69 -3.42 5.44
C SER A 14 -8.79 -4.48 6.10
N LEU A 15 -8.94 -5.74 5.71
CA LEU A 15 -8.12 -6.85 6.21
C LEU A 15 -6.67 -6.71 5.75
N LEU A 16 -6.43 -6.52 4.45
CA LEU A 16 -5.09 -6.36 3.89
C LEU A 16 -4.38 -5.13 4.43
N ARG A 17 -5.11 -4.04 4.67
CA ARG A 17 -4.57 -2.85 5.34
C ARG A 17 -4.14 -3.14 6.77
N GLY A 18 -4.97 -3.83 7.55
CA GLY A 18 -4.63 -4.22 8.92
C GLY A 18 -3.37 -5.07 8.96
N LEU A 19 -3.30 -6.09 8.10
CA LEU A 19 -2.14 -6.97 7.96
C LEU A 19 -0.89 -6.21 7.51
N SER A 20 -1.01 -5.33 6.52
CA SER A 20 0.09 -4.52 6.01
C SER A 20 0.69 -3.63 7.09
N ILE A 21 -0.15 -2.93 7.86
CA ILE A 21 0.32 -2.07 8.96
C ILE A 21 0.98 -2.91 10.06
N ALA A 22 0.43 -4.09 10.39
CA ALA A 22 1.00 -4.97 11.40
C ALA A 22 2.38 -5.49 10.98
N ILE A 23 2.53 -5.96 9.74
CA ILE A 23 3.81 -6.45 9.21
C ILE A 23 4.82 -5.30 9.16
N LEU A 24 4.47 -4.15 8.58
CA LEU A 24 5.39 -3.00 8.48
C LEU A 24 5.87 -2.55 9.87
N LYS A 25 4.97 -2.44 10.85
CA LYS A 25 5.36 -2.10 12.23
C LYS A 25 6.22 -3.19 12.87
N GLY A 26 5.88 -4.46 12.66
CA GLY A 26 6.60 -5.61 13.22
C GLY A 26 8.02 -5.77 12.64
N THR A 27 8.22 -5.39 11.39
CA THR A 27 9.54 -5.38 10.73
C THR A 27 10.31 -4.07 10.95
N GLY A 28 9.79 -3.15 11.77
CA GLY A 28 10.45 -1.89 12.12
C GLY A 28 10.33 -0.78 11.08
N TRP A 29 9.50 -0.95 10.04
CA TRP A 29 9.27 0.07 9.03
C TRP A 29 8.50 1.27 9.58
N LYS A 30 8.96 2.47 9.24
CA LYS A 30 8.28 3.73 9.49
C LYS A 30 7.90 4.34 8.15
N ILE A 31 6.62 4.75 8.04
CA ILE A 31 6.13 5.50 6.89
C ILE A 31 6.29 6.98 7.26
N GLU A 32 7.10 7.69 6.48
CA GLU A 32 7.29 9.13 6.66
C GLU A 32 6.53 9.90 5.57
N GLY A 33 5.93 11.02 5.99
CA GLY A 33 5.09 11.85 5.12
C GLY A 33 3.64 11.36 5.01
N THR A 34 2.85 12.16 4.32
CA THR A 34 1.42 11.93 4.10
C THR A 34 1.08 12.28 2.66
N LEU A 35 0.15 11.56 2.04
CA LEU A 35 -0.38 11.99 0.74
C LEU A 35 -1.13 13.33 0.92
N PRO A 36 -0.83 14.37 0.12
CA PRO A 36 -1.60 15.59 0.13
C PRO A 36 -3.07 15.29 -0.20
N PRO A 37 -4.05 15.89 0.51
CA PRO A 37 -5.48 15.63 0.29
C PRO A 37 -5.95 15.94 -1.15
N HIS A 38 -5.25 16.84 -1.83
CA HIS A 38 -5.56 17.30 -3.18
C HIS A 38 -4.78 16.53 -4.28
N ALA A 39 -3.94 15.56 -3.92
CA ALA A 39 -3.20 14.77 -4.88
C ALA A 39 -4.14 13.78 -5.58
N ALA A 40 -4.67 14.18 -6.74
CA ALA A 40 -5.57 13.34 -7.54
C ALA A 40 -4.87 12.13 -8.18
N LYS A 41 -3.54 12.21 -8.37
CA LYS A 41 -2.69 11.15 -8.92
C LYS A 41 -1.31 11.23 -8.27
N SER A 42 -0.69 10.09 -8.06
CA SER A 42 0.66 9.96 -7.53
C SER A 42 1.37 8.76 -8.15
N VAL A 43 2.70 8.84 -8.27
CA VAL A 43 3.53 7.70 -8.66
C VAL A 43 4.16 7.13 -7.39
N LEU A 44 3.88 5.87 -7.09
CA LEU A 44 4.57 5.13 -6.03
C LEU A 44 5.77 4.41 -6.67
N ILE A 45 6.98 4.74 -6.24
CA ILE A 45 8.21 4.17 -6.79
C ILE A 45 8.77 3.15 -5.80
N ALA A 46 9.02 1.94 -6.30
CA ALA A 46 9.74 0.88 -5.62
C ALA A 46 11.05 0.64 -6.38
N ALA A 47 12.20 0.83 -5.72
CA ALA A 47 13.50 0.66 -6.35
C ALA A 47 14.02 -0.77 -6.05
N PRO A 48 14.15 -1.64 -7.08
CA PRO A 48 14.39 -3.06 -6.88
C PRO A 48 15.70 -3.35 -6.14
N HIS A 49 15.61 -4.19 -5.11
CA HIS A 49 16.75 -4.85 -4.48
C HIS A 49 16.62 -6.36 -4.72
N THR A 50 17.61 -6.93 -5.42
CA THR A 50 17.97 -8.33 -5.80
C THR A 50 17.03 -9.54 -5.55
N SER A 51 16.06 -9.50 -4.64
CA SER A 51 15.19 -10.60 -4.21
C SER A 51 13.68 -10.37 -4.45
N ASN A 52 13.29 -9.28 -5.14
CA ASN A 52 11.89 -8.95 -5.50
C ASN A 52 10.95 -8.65 -4.31
N TRP A 53 11.50 -8.38 -3.13
CA TRP A 53 10.71 -8.00 -1.95
C TRP A 53 10.10 -6.60 -2.06
N ASP A 54 10.55 -5.80 -3.02
CA ASP A 54 10.02 -4.46 -3.27
C ASP A 54 8.53 -4.50 -3.63
N LEU A 55 8.07 -5.53 -4.35
CA LEU A 55 6.65 -5.69 -4.70
C LEU A 55 5.74 -5.82 -3.47
N PRO A 56 5.95 -6.79 -2.56
CA PRO A 56 5.11 -6.89 -1.37
C PRO A 56 5.23 -5.66 -0.46
N TYR A 57 6.42 -5.08 -0.29
CA TYR A 57 6.56 -3.84 0.50
C TYR A 57 5.78 -2.67 -0.11
N THR A 58 5.79 -2.54 -1.44
CA THR A 58 5.08 -1.49 -2.16
C THR A 58 3.57 -1.65 -2.05
N LEU A 59 3.06 -2.89 -2.17
CA LEU A 59 1.64 -3.18 -1.96
C LEU A 59 1.22 -2.87 -0.52
N MET A 60 2.02 -3.28 0.47
CA MET A 60 1.74 -2.97 1.88
C MET A 60 1.71 -1.45 2.13
N LEU A 61 2.63 -0.70 1.53
CA LEU A 61 2.62 0.77 1.55
C LEU A 61 1.37 1.34 0.89
N ALA A 62 0.96 0.82 -0.26
CA ALA A 62 -0.27 1.24 -0.93
C ALA A 62 -1.51 1.03 -0.04
N PHE A 63 -1.65 -0.13 0.60
CA PHE A 63 -2.75 -0.37 1.55
C PHE A 63 -2.67 0.51 2.80
N ALA A 64 -1.48 0.70 3.37
CA ALA A 64 -1.28 1.52 4.55
C ALA A 64 -1.66 2.99 4.29
N LEU A 65 -1.28 3.52 3.12
CA LEU A 65 -1.58 4.87 2.64
C LEU A 65 -2.97 5.00 2.00
N ARG A 66 -3.74 3.92 1.88
CA ARG A 66 -5.06 3.87 1.23
C ARG A 66 -5.02 4.35 -0.23
N LEU A 67 -3.96 4.00 -0.94
CA LEU A 67 -3.86 4.24 -2.37
C LEU A 67 -4.80 3.30 -3.12
N ARG A 68 -5.47 3.83 -4.15
CA ARG A 68 -6.20 3.03 -5.13
C ARG A 68 -5.31 2.88 -6.37
N VAL A 69 -4.84 1.65 -6.60
CA VAL A 69 -3.95 1.28 -7.72
C VAL A 69 -4.72 0.49 -8.75
#